data_AF-A0A1X1N781-F1
#
_entry.id   AF-A0A1X1N781-F1
#
_cell.length_a   1.000
_cell.length_b   1.000
_cell.length_c   1.000
_cell.angle_alpha   90.00
_cell.angle_beta   90.00
_cell.angle_gamma   90.00
#
_symmetry.space_group_name_H-M   'P 1'
#
loop_
_entity.id
_entity.type
_entity.pdbx_description
1 polymer ?
#
loop_
_entity_poly.entity_id
_entity_poly.type
_entity_poly.pdbx_seq_one_letter_code
_entity_poly.pdbx_strand_id
1 'polypeptide(L)'
;MRAQIRVIPEGETFIVRLAPSQAAAIGNALETLRSRDLGDEALAVQLGADRAEAEELIRRLRELREAPGELRLGLRELHVVHSALTTVATMFLVKGRHFSEEPFHNAMGVFREDVDALAQHVVQAVAEATRH
;
A
#
# COMPACT_ATOMS: atom_id res chain seq x y z
N MET A 1 -12.75 -6.43 -3.99
CA MET A 1 -12.10 -5.49 -4.96
C MET A 1 -11.32 -6.30 -6.01
N ARG A 2 -11.10 -5.82 -7.25
CA ARG A 2 -10.14 -6.49 -8.17
C ARG A 2 -8.72 -6.07 -7.78
N ALA A 3 -7.89 -7.01 -7.34
CA ALA A 3 -6.56 -6.72 -6.79
C ALA A 3 -5.43 -6.68 -7.84
N GLN A 4 -5.75 -6.90 -9.12
CA GLN A 4 -4.74 -6.98 -10.17
C GLN A 4 -4.11 -5.60 -10.45
N ILE A 5 -2.81 -5.50 -10.26
CA ILE A 5 -1.99 -4.33 -10.62
C ILE A 5 -1.21 -4.70 -11.88
N ARG A 6 -1.12 -3.77 -12.84
CA ARG A 6 -0.22 -3.94 -13.99
C ARG A 6 1.04 -3.14 -13.76
N VAL A 7 2.17 -3.82 -13.87
CA VAL A 7 3.51 -3.24 -13.75
C VAL A 7 4.20 -3.36 -15.10
N ILE A 8 4.75 -2.26 -15.61
CA ILE A 8 5.59 -2.24 -16.81
C ILE A 8 6.96 -1.70 -16.38
N PRO A 9 8.06 -2.46 -16.57
CA PRO A 9 9.38 -1.97 -16.24
C PRO A 9 9.79 -0.87 -17.22
N GLU A 10 10.36 0.21 -16.70
CA GLU A 10 10.83 1.36 -17.46
C GLU A 10 12.12 1.89 -16.83
N GLY A 11 13.26 1.44 -17.35
CA GLY A 11 14.56 1.72 -16.75
C GLY A 11 14.64 1.22 -15.32
N GLU A 12 14.85 2.13 -14.38
CA GLU A 12 14.92 1.85 -12.94
C GLU A 12 13.56 1.98 -12.23
N THR A 13 12.49 2.23 -12.98
CA THR A 13 11.14 2.48 -12.47
C THR A 13 10.12 1.51 -13.04
N PHE A 14 8.93 1.55 -12.48
CA PHE A 14 7.80 0.70 -12.81
C PHE A 14 6.57 1.58 -13.06
N ILE A 15 5.95 1.48 -14.23
CA ILE A 15 4.65 2.09 -14.47
C ILE A 15 3.59 1.18 -13.87
N VAL A 16 2.90 1.67 -12.85
CA VAL A 16 1.88 0.97 -12.08
C VAL A 16 0.51 1.51 -12.46
N ARG A 17 -0.35 0.67 -13.02
CA ARG A 17 -1.76 1.03 -13.27
C ARG A 17 -2.62 0.65 -12.09
N LEU A 18 -3.33 1.63 -11.53
CA LEU A 18 -4.22 1.46 -10.39
C LEU A 18 -5.65 1.87 -10.74
N ALA A 19 -6.61 1.06 -10.29
CA ALA A 19 -8.00 1.48 -10.17
C ALA A 19 -8.17 2.41 -8.95
N PRO A 20 -9.19 3.28 -8.94
CA PRO A 20 -9.46 4.18 -7.82
C PRO A 20 -9.52 3.48 -6.45
N SER A 21 -10.16 2.32 -6.38
CA SER A 21 -10.26 1.54 -5.14
C SER A 21 -8.91 0.98 -4.66
N GLN A 22 -8.01 0.63 -5.58
CA GLN A 22 -6.66 0.17 -5.23
C GLN A 22 -5.81 1.34 -4.72
N ALA A 23 -5.87 2.49 -5.40
CA ALA A 23 -5.19 3.71 -4.96
C ALA A 23 -5.71 4.17 -3.59
N ALA A 24 -7.02 4.09 -3.36
CA ALA A 24 -7.63 4.34 -2.06
C ALA A 24 -7.13 3.36 -0.99
N ALA A 25 -7.14 2.05 -1.26
CA ALA A 25 -6.68 1.05 -0.30
C ALA A 25 -5.20 1.25 0.11
N ILE A 26 -4.31 1.50 -0.86
CA ILE A 26 -2.90 1.78 -0.59
C ILE A 26 -2.74 3.07 0.21
N GLY A 27 -3.44 4.14 -0.22
CA GLY A 27 -3.39 5.42 0.47
C GLY A 27 -3.91 5.33 1.91
N ASN A 28 -5.02 4.62 2.14
CA ASN A 28 -5.58 4.41 3.47
C ASN A 28 -4.64 3.59 4.36
N ALA A 29 -3.92 2.60 3.80
CA ALA A 29 -2.91 1.84 4.55
C ALA A 29 -1.79 2.75 5.06
N LEU A 30 -1.24 3.58 4.16
CA LEU A 30 -0.19 4.55 4.49
C LEU A 30 -0.68 5.60 5.49
N GLU A 31 -1.88 6.16 5.28
CA GLU A 31 -2.50 7.14 6.18
C GLU A 31 -2.73 6.54 7.58
N THR A 32 -3.21 5.29 7.65
CA THR A 32 -3.43 4.57 8.91
C THR A 32 -2.13 4.37 9.68
N LEU A 33 -1.09 3.86 9.01
CA LEU A 33 0.21 3.64 9.65
C LEU A 33 0.85 4.95 10.11
N ARG A 34 0.77 6.01 9.30
CA ARG A 34 1.29 7.35 9.63
C ARG A 34 0.55 8.03 10.79
N SER A 35 -0.75 7.78 10.93
CA SER A 35 -1.59 8.39 11.98
C SER A 35 -1.25 7.91 13.38
N ARG A 36 -0.54 6.78 13.51
CA ARG A 36 -0.08 6.29 14.79
C ARG A 36 1.18 7.05 15.20
N ASP A 37 1.13 7.66 16.37
CA ASP A 37 2.29 8.33 16.95
C ASP A 37 3.27 7.29 17.53
N LEU A 38 4.00 6.60 16.64
CA LEU A 38 5.04 5.65 17.01
C LEU A 38 6.46 6.24 16.94
N GLY A 39 6.58 7.50 16.49
CA GLY A 39 7.87 8.10 16.11
C GLY A 39 8.33 7.72 14.70
N ASP A 40 9.27 8.50 14.17
CA ASP A 40 9.72 8.36 12.78
C ASP A 40 10.57 7.11 12.58
N GLU A 41 11.32 6.67 13.58
CA GLU A 41 12.13 5.45 13.53
C GLU A 41 11.25 4.19 13.42
N ALA A 42 10.13 4.15 14.16
CA ALA A 42 9.20 3.04 14.08
C ALA A 42 8.50 2.99 12.72
N LEU A 43 8.14 4.15 12.17
CA LEU A 43 7.59 4.25 10.82
C LEU A 43 8.60 3.75 9.77
N ALA A 44 9.87 4.11 9.91
CA ALA A 44 10.94 3.65 9.05
C ALA A 44 11.13 2.13 9.11
N VAL A 45 10.99 1.51 10.28
CA VAL A 45 11.01 0.04 10.40
C VAL A 45 9.80 -0.60 9.71
N GLN A 46 8.61 -0.01 9.82
CA GLN A 46 7.39 -0.56 9.25
C GLN A 46 7.32 -0.43 7.72
N LEU A 47 7.74 0.71 7.17
CA LEU A 47 7.58 1.03 5.76
C LEU A 47 8.87 0.90 4.96
N GLY A 48 10.03 0.91 5.62
CA GLY A 48 11.32 1.12 4.96
C GLY A 48 11.51 2.55 4.45
N ALA A 49 10.65 3.49 4.85
CA ALA A 49 10.63 4.88 4.40
C ALA A 49 10.36 5.85 5.55
N ASP A 50 10.85 7.07 5.41
CA ASP A 50 10.58 8.14 6.37
C ASP A 50 9.18 8.75 6.16
N ARG A 51 8.82 9.67 7.05
CA ARG A 51 7.52 10.35 7.02
C ARG A 51 7.31 11.16 5.74
N ALA A 52 8.33 11.86 5.26
CA ALA A 52 8.21 12.72 4.09
C ALA A 52 8.01 11.90 2.82
N GLU A 53 8.75 10.80 2.67
CA GLU A 53 8.59 9.83 1.59
C GLU A 53 7.18 9.21 1.57
N ALA A 54 6.67 8.81 2.74
CA ALA A 54 5.32 8.28 2.87
C ALA A 54 4.25 9.33 2.52
N GLU A 55 4.43 10.57 2.97
CA GLU A 55 3.50 11.68 2.69
C GLU A 55 3.46 12.06 1.21
N GLU A 56 4.61 12.07 0.53
CA GLU A 56 4.67 12.31 -0.91
C GLU A 56 3.97 11.19 -1.70
N LEU A 57 4.16 9.93 -1.29
CA LEU A 57 3.46 8.81 -1.93
C LEU A 57 1.94 8.89 -1.70
N ILE A 58 1.49 9.23 -0.48
CA ILE A 58 0.07 9.46 -0.18
C ILE A 58 -0.50 10.56 -1.08
N ARG A 59 0.22 11.68 -1.21
CA ARG A 59 -0.20 12.82 -2.03
C ARG A 59 -0.45 12.40 -3.48
N ARG A 60 0.48 11.65 -4.07
CA ARG A 60 0.37 11.15 -5.45
C ARG A 60 -0.76 10.13 -5.62
N LEU A 61 -0.99 9.26 -4.62
CA LEU A 61 -2.10 8.30 -4.65
C LEU A 61 -3.47 8.96 -4.57
N ARG A 62 -3.60 10.11 -3.89
CA ARG A 62 -4.87 10.87 -3.82
C ARG A 62 -5.33 11.34 -5.19
N GLU A 63 -4.40 11.70 -6.07
CA GLU A 63 -4.72 12.10 -7.46
C GLU A 63 -5.39 10.95 -8.24
N LEU A 64 -5.10 9.70 -7.88
CA LEU A 64 -5.67 8.50 -8.51
C LEU A 64 -6.95 7.98 -7.84
N ARG A 65 -7.44 8.63 -6.79
CA ARG A 65 -8.70 8.22 -6.11
C ARG A 65 -9.95 8.60 -6.89
N GLU A 66 -9.85 9.58 -7.80
CA GLU A 66 -10.99 10.07 -8.58
C GLU A 66 -11.15 9.37 -9.94
N ALA A 67 -10.05 8.87 -10.51
CA ALA A 67 -10.06 8.19 -11.80
C ALA A 67 -8.90 7.17 -11.91
N PRO A 68 -9.07 6.07 -12.69
CA PRO A 68 -7.98 5.16 -12.97
C PRO A 68 -6.81 5.88 -13.62
N GLY A 69 -5.58 5.51 -13.26
CA GLY A 69 -4.40 6.15 -13.82
C GLY A 69 -3.12 5.37 -13.60
N GLU A 70 -2.03 5.99 -14.04
CA GLU A 70 -0.68 5.45 -13.99
C GLU A 70 0.17 6.20 -12.98
N LEU A 71 1.00 5.46 -12.25
CA LEU A 71 1.96 6.01 -11.31
C LEU A 71 3.32 5.37 -11.58
N ARG A 72 4.35 6.20 -11.75
CA ARG A 72 5.73 5.72 -11.86
C ARG A 72 6.31 5.48 -10.48
N LEU A 73 6.60 4.24 -10.14
CA LEU A 73 7.17 3.86 -8.86
C LEU A 73 8.58 3.28 -9.03
N GLY A 74 9.51 3.70 -8.18
CA GLY A 74 10.77 2.98 -7.99
C GLY A 74 10.58 1.70 -7.19
N LEU A 75 11.59 0.83 -7.17
CA LEU A 75 11.58 -0.40 -6.35
C LEU A 75 11.37 -0.10 -4.85
N ARG A 76 11.98 0.98 -4.35
CA ARG A 76 11.82 1.45 -2.97
C ARG A 76 10.37 1.81 -2.66
N GLU A 77 9.69 2.52 -3.55
CA GLU A 77 8.29 2.90 -3.32
C GLU A 77 7.35 1.69 -3.45
N LEU A 78 7.63 0.75 -4.35
CA LEU A 78 6.91 -0.53 -4.41
C LEU A 78 7.07 -1.34 -3.12
N HIS A 79 8.26 -1.32 -2.51
CA HIS A 79 8.47 -1.90 -1.20
C HIS A 79 7.61 -1.20 -0.14
N VAL A 80 7.57 0.13 -0.12
CA VAL A 80 6.72 0.90 0.81
C VAL A 80 5.25 0.52 0.66
N VAL A 81 4.74 0.43 -0.58
CA VAL A 81 3.37 -0.01 -0.87
C VAL A 81 3.12 -1.41 -0.32
N HIS A 82 3.98 -2.37 -0.63
CA HIS A 82 3.85 -3.75 -0.16
C HIS A 82 3.91 -3.84 1.38
N SER A 83 4.87 -3.17 2.00
CA SER A 83 5.07 -3.14 3.45
C SER A 83 3.88 -2.49 4.16
N ALA A 84 3.30 -1.41 3.60
CA ALA A 84 2.11 -0.79 4.14
C ALA A 84 0.91 -1.75 4.14
N LEU A 85 0.64 -2.40 3.01
CA LEU A 85 -0.48 -3.34 2.87
C LEU A 85 -0.35 -4.55 3.80
N THR A 86 0.87 -5.08 3.98
CA THR A 86 1.12 -6.23 4.85
C THR A 86 1.16 -5.88 6.34
N THR A 87 1.53 -4.64 6.68
CA THR A 87 1.66 -4.20 8.08
C THR A 87 0.36 -3.64 8.65
N VAL A 88 -0.50 -3.01 7.84
CA VAL A 88 -1.66 -2.26 8.34
C VAL A 88 -2.62 -3.11 9.18
N ALA A 89 -2.81 -4.40 8.86
CA ALA A 89 -3.66 -5.30 9.63
C ALA A 89 -3.22 -5.45 11.10
N THR A 90 -1.92 -5.30 11.39
CA THR A 90 -1.39 -5.37 12.76
C THR A 90 -1.87 -4.22 13.65
N MET A 91 -2.35 -3.12 13.06
CA MET A 91 -2.93 -1.97 13.79
C MET A 91 -4.30 -2.29 14.40
N PHE A 92 -4.95 -3.35 13.94
CA PHE A 92 -6.31 -3.72 14.34
C PHE A 92 -6.35 -4.98 15.20
N LEU A 93 -5.20 -5.36 15.76
CA LEU A 93 -5.11 -6.41 16.78
C LEU A 93 -5.52 -5.85 18.14
N VAL A 94 -6.60 -6.39 18.71
CA VAL A 94 -7.07 -6.03 20.06
C VAL A 94 -6.41 -6.89 21.15
N LYS A 95 -6.58 -6.52 22.41
CA LYS A 95 -6.06 -7.27 23.57
C LYS A 95 -6.48 -8.75 23.45
N GLY A 96 -5.50 -9.65 23.38
CA GLY A 96 -5.71 -11.07 23.08
C GLY A 96 -5.33 -11.49 21.66
N ARG A 97 -4.77 -10.60 20.84
CA ARG A 97 -4.34 -10.85 19.44
C ARG A 97 -5.47 -11.22 18.49
N HIS A 98 -6.71 -10.93 18.87
CA HIS A 98 -7.84 -11.04 17.96
C HIS A 98 -7.82 -9.87 16.98
N PHE A 99 -8.08 -10.15 15.71
CA PHE A 99 -8.19 -9.14 14.67
C PHE A 99 -9.61 -8.59 14.64
N SER A 100 -9.76 -7.27 14.69
CA SER A 100 -11.07 -6.64 14.63
C SER A 100 -11.41 -6.20 13.21
N GLU A 101 -12.25 -6.99 12.52
CA GLU A 101 -12.59 -6.76 11.11
C GLU A 101 -13.35 -5.46 10.88
N GLU A 102 -14.32 -5.13 11.72
CA GLU A 102 -15.16 -3.93 11.53
C GLU A 102 -14.32 -2.63 11.62
N PRO A 103 -13.49 -2.40 12.66
CA PRO A 103 -12.58 -1.26 12.68
C PRO A 103 -11.61 -1.23 11.49
N PHE A 104 -11.10 -2.39 11.06
CA PHE A 104 -10.25 -2.48 9.87
C PHE A 104 -11.00 -2.03 8.62
N HIS A 105 -12.20 -2.56 8.39
CA HIS A 105 -13.02 -2.24 7.24
C HIS A 105 -13.41 -0.76 7.23
N ASN A 106 -13.75 -0.20 8.39
CA ASN A 106 -14.08 1.23 8.52
C ASN A 106 -12.89 2.14 8.19
N ALA A 107 -11.67 1.76 8.58
CA ALA A 107 -10.47 2.54 8.29
C ALA A 107 -9.98 2.36 6.84
N MET A 108 -10.04 1.13 6.33
CA MET A 108 -9.48 0.77 5.03
C MET A 108 -10.46 0.96 3.87
N GLY A 109 -11.76 0.91 4.12
CA GLY A 109 -12.82 0.87 3.12
C GLY A 109 -12.91 -0.44 2.33
N VAL A 110 -12.13 -1.45 2.73
CA VAL A 110 -12.02 -2.77 2.09
C VAL A 110 -11.82 -3.85 3.15
N PHE A 111 -12.08 -5.12 2.80
CA PHE A 111 -11.81 -6.24 3.69
C PHE A 111 -10.32 -6.59 3.74
N ARG A 112 -9.93 -7.36 4.74
CA ARG A 112 -8.53 -7.76 4.92
C ARG A 112 -8.04 -8.59 3.73
N GLU A 113 -8.86 -9.51 3.25
CA GLU A 113 -8.53 -10.39 2.13
C GLU A 113 -8.24 -9.60 0.86
N ASP A 114 -8.95 -8.48 0.66
CA ASP A 114 -8.73 -7.57 -0.47
C ASP A 114 -7.35 -6.88 -0.37
N VAL A 115 -6.91 -6.52 0.84
CA VAL A 115 -5.59 -5.91 1.10
C VAL A 115 -4.47 -6.93 0.96
N ASP A 116 -4.65 -8.13 1.52
CA ASP A 116 -3.69 -9.23 1.42
C ASP A 116 -3.51 -9.65 -0.05
N ALA A 117 -4.61 -9.75 -0.80
CA ALA A 117 -4.57 -10.01 -2.24
C ALA A 117 -3.87 -8.89 -3.01
N LEU A 118 -4.08 -7.62 -2.65
CA LEU A 118 -3.41 -6.50 -3.31
C LEU A 118 -1.89 -6.54 -3.06
N ALA A 119 -1.46 -6.81 -1.83
CA ALA A 119 -0.05 -6.98 -1.50
C ALA A 119 0.60 -8.11 -2.31
N GLN A 120 -0.07 -9.25 -2.41
CA GLN A 120 0.40 -10.38 -3.20
C GLN A 120 0.56 -10.01 -4.69
N HIS A 121 -0.40 -9.30 -5.27
CA HIS A 121 -0.35 -8.89 -6.67
C HIS A 121 0.77 -7.89 -6.96
N VAL A 122 1.16 -7.02 -6.01
CA VAL A 122 2.34 -6.15 -6.18
C VAL A 122 3.58 -6.99 -6.47
N VAL A 123 3.85 -8.01 -5.64
CA VAL A 123 5.04 -8.87 -5.79
C VAL A 123 4.96 -9.68 -7.07
N GLN A 124 3.80 -10.26 -7.38
CA GLN A 124 3.61 -11.03 -8.62
C GLN A 124 3.82 -10.17 -9.86
N ALA A 125 3.26 -8.97 -9.91
CA ALA A 125 3.37 -8.08 -11.06
C ALA A 125 4.83 -7.65 -11.29
N VAL A 126 5.60 -7.39 -10.23
CA VAL A 126 7.04 -7.12 -10.35
C VAL A 126 7.78 -8.36 -10.86
N ALA A 127 7.52 -9.53 -10.26
CA ALA A 127 8.18 -10.78 -10.67
C ALA A 127 7.88 -11.17 -12.12
N GLU A 128 6.68 -10.90 -12.62
CA GLU A 128 6.31 -11.09 -14.03
C GLU A 128 7.00 -10.08 -14.94
N ALA A 129 7.08 -8.82 -14.52
CA ALA A 129 7.73 -7.75 -15.27
C ALA A 129 9.25 -7.94 -15.41
N THR A 130 9.90 -8.59 -14.46
CA THR A 130 11.36 -8.76 -14.43
C THR A 130 11.84 -10.17 -14.76
N ARG A 131 10.96 -11.10 -15.15
CA ARG A 131 11.37 -12.40 -15.68
C ARG A 131 11.94 -12.21 -17.08
N HIS A 132 13.26 -12.36 -17.19
CA HIS A 132 13.98 -12.52 -18.45
C HIS A 132 14.02 -13.99 -18.86
#